data_AF-A0A1R1PHQ0-F1
#
_entry.id   AF-A0A1R1PHQ0-F1
#
_cell.length_a   1.000
_cell.length_b   1.000
_cell.length_c   1.000
_cell.angle_alpha   90.00
_cell.angle_beta   90.00
_cell.angle_gamma   90.00
#
_symmetry.space_group_name_H-M   'P 1'
#
loop_
_entity.id
_entity.type
_entity.pdbx_description
1 polymer ?
#
loop_
_entity_poly.entity_id
_entity_poly.type
_entity_poly.pdbx_seq_one_letter_code
_entity_poly.pdbx_strand_id
1 'polypeptide(L)' 'MPQDEKDSNKGSEDLSIPRDVKLMGILLKSMGVEDCDPNVIDQLLEFAYRYTHDVLQDALVYSEHASKKE' A
#
# COMPACT_ATOMS: atom_id res chain seq x y z
N MET A 1 6.22 17.09 -44.33
CA MET A 1 6.70 17.40 -42.96
C MET A 1 5.56 17.20 -41.99
N PRO A 2 5.87 16.68 -40.80
CA PRO A 2 4.95 16.20 -39.76
C PRO A 2 4.40 17.39 -38.95
N GLN A 3 3.35 17.17 -38.14
CA GLN A 3 3.17 17.65 -36.76
C GLN A 3 1.79 17.19 -36.24
N ASP A 4 1.78 16.08 -35.50
CA ASP A 4 0.79 15.82 -34.44
C ASP A 4 1.58 15.38 -33.21
N GLU A 5 2.37 16.32 -32.68
CA GLU A 5 2.85 16.28 -31.29
C GLU A 5 1.75 16.87 -30.41
N LYS A 6 1.22 16.06 -29.48
CA LYS A 6 0.98 16.44 -28.07
C LYS A 6 0.39 15.26 -27.28
N ASP A 7 1.17 14.21 -27.08
CA ASP A 7 1.08 13.43 -25.83
C ASP A 7 1.82 14.22 -24.75
N SER A 8 1.18 15.29 -24.29
CA SER A 8 1.68 16.10 -23.17
C SER A 8 1.43 15.35 -21.86
N ASN A 9 2.54 14.87 -21.30
CA ASN A 9 2.84 14.92 -19.87
C ASN A 9 2.00 14.02 -18.93
N LYS A 10 2.35 12.74 -18.85
CA LYS A 10 1.99 11.84 -17.72
C LYS A 10 3.22 11.31 -16.95
N GLY A 11 4.34 12.03 -16.99
CA GLY A 11 5.62 11.58 -16.44
C GLY A 11 6.03 12.18 -15.10
N SER A 12 5.24 13.09 -14.51
CA SER A 12 5.71 13.97 -13.42
C SER A 12 4.86 14.00 -12.15
N GLU A 13 3.72 13.29 -12.09
CA GLU A 13 2.90 13.18 -10.86
C GLU A 13 3.24 11.96 -9.99
N ASP A 14 4.00 11.00 -10.53
CA ASP A 14 4.22 9.72 -9.89
C ASP A 14 5.22 9.78 -8.71
N LEU A 15 5.92 10.90 -8.50
CA LEU A 15 6.87 11.05 -7.39
C LEU A 15 6.20 11.40 -6.05
N SER A 16 4.93 11.81 -6.04
CA SER A 16 4.24 12.24 -4.82
C SER A 16 3.52 11.11 -4.07
N ILE A 17 3.26 9.98 -4.73
CA ILE A 17 2.45 8.92 -4.13
C ILE A 17 3.35 8.01 -3.29
N PRO A 18 3.05 7.80 -1.98
CA PRO A 18 3.80 6.88 -1.14
C PRO A 18 3.88 5.47 -1.73
N ARG A 19 5.00 4.79 -1.51
CA ARG A 19 5.26 3.43 -2.04
C ARG A 19 4.13 2.46 -1.69
N ASP A 20 3.63 2.49 -0.46
CA ASP A 20 2.68 1.50 0.03
C ASP A 20 1.30 1.65 -0.63
N VAL A 21 0.89 2.89 -0.91
CA VAL A 21 -0.31 3.21 -1.69
C VAL A 21 -0.20 2.64 -3.10
N LYS A 22 0.95 2.81 -3.75
CA LYS A 22 1.20 2.22 -5.08
C LYS A 22 1.16 0.70 -5.04
N LEU A 23 1.78 0.09 -4.03
CA LEU A 23 1.82 -1.36 -3.88
C LEU A 23 0.41 -1.93 -3.70
N MET A 24 -0.42 -1.29 -2.86
CA MET A 24 -1.80 -1.69 -2.64
C MET A 24 -2.63 -1.59 -3.93
N GLY A 25 -2.43 -0.53 -4.72
CA GLY A 25 -3.06 -0.38 -6.03
C GLY A 25 -2.66 -1.47 -7.03
N ILE A 26 -1.38 -1.86 -7.06
CA ILE A 26 -0.91 -2.97 -7.90
C ILE A 26 -1.52 -4.30 -7.43
N LEU A 27 -1.61 -4.52 -6.12
CA LEU A 27 -2.21 -5.72 -5.55
C LEU A 27 -3.68 -5.85 -5.95
N LEU A 28 -4.47 -4.78 -5.81
CA LEU A 28 -5.88 -4.77 -6.21
C LEU A 28 -6.06 -5.06 -7.71
N LYS A 29 -5.23 -4.45 -8.56
CA LYS A 29 -5.22 -4.75 -10.01
C LYS A 29 -4.90 -6.21 -10.31
N SER A 30 -3.95 -6.81 -9.59
CA SER A 30 -3.61 -8.23 -9.75
C SER A 30 -4.76 -9.16 -9.37
N MET A 31 -5.68 -8.71 -8.51
CA MET A 31 -6.90 -9.42 -8.11
C MET A 31 -8.09 -9.15 -9.05
N GLY A 32 -7.89 -8.40 -10.14
CA GLY A 32 -8.93 -8.07 -11.12
C GLY A 32 -9.80 -6.86 -10.73
N VAL A 33 -9.39 -6.07 -9.74
CA VAL A 33 -10.06 -4.82 -9.38
C VAL A 33 -9.46 -3.69 -10.21
N GLU A 34 -10.17 -3.27 -11.26
CA GLU A 34 -9.71 -2.26 -12.21
C GLU A 34 -9.96 -0.83 -11.71
N ASP A 35 -11.14 -0.59 -11.12
CA ASP A 35 -11.55 0.69 -10.56
C ASP A 35 -11.88 0.55 -9.06
N CYS A 36 -11.18 1.33 -8.26
CA CYS A 36 -11.25 1.33 -6.80
C CYS A 36 -11.27 2.78 -6.31
N ASP A 37 -12.16 3.08 -5.36
CA ASP A 37 -12.18 4.40 -4.71
C ASP A 37 -10.87 4.60 -3.92
N PRO A 38 -10.18 5.76 -4.04
CA PRO A 38 -8.96 6.04 -3.30
C PRO A 38 -9.07 5.80 -1.78
N ASN A 39 -10.24 6.07 -1.19
CA ASN A 39 -10.48 5.87 0.24
C ASN A 39 -10.38 4.39 0.66
N VAL A 40 -10.63 3.45 -0.25
CA VAL A 40 -10.49 2.02 0.01
C VAL A 40 -9.02 1.66 0.22
N ILE A 41 -8.11 2.26 -0.55
CA ILE A 41 -6.67 2.03 -0.38
C ILE A 41 -6.23 2.53 1.00
N ASP A 42 -6.68 3.71 1.41
CA ASP A 42 -6.36 4.27 2.72
C ASP A 42 -6.90 3.38 3.85
N GLN A 43 -8.13 2.89 3.74
CA GLN A 43 -8.73 1.96 4.69
C GLN A 43 -7.96 0.63 4.77
N LEU A 44 -7.53 0.07 3.63
CA LEU A 44 -6.75 -1.15 3.59
C LEU A 44 -5.37 -0.98 4.22
N LEU A 45 -4.73 0.17 4.02
CA LEU A 45 -3.46 0.50 4.67
C LEU A 45 -3.63 0.66 6.18
N GLU A 46 -4.67 1.36 6.63
CA GLU A 46 -4.99 1.50 8.06
C GLU A 46 -5.27 0.13 8.71
N PHE A 47 -6.00 -0.74 8.01
CA PHE A 47 -6.26 -2.10 8.45
C PHE A 47 -4.97 -2.91 8.56
N ALA A 48 -4.14 -2.92 7.51
CA ALA A 48 -2.89 -3.68 7.49
C ALA A 48 -1.94 -3.25 8.62
N TYR A 49 -1.85 -1.95 8.87
CA TYR A 49 -1.03 -1.39 9.94
C TYR A 49 -1.52 -1.82 11.33
N ARG A 50 -2.82 -1.63 11.63
CA ARG A 50 -3.40 -2.01 12.93
C ARG A 50 -3.31 -3.51 13.16
N TYR A 51 -3.68 -4.31 12.16
CA TYR A 51 -3.63 -5.76 12.28
C TYR A 51 -2.21 -6.27 12.55
N THR A 52 -1.22 -5.75 11.82
CA THR A 52 0.18 -6.15 12.04
C THR A 52 0.67 -5.71 13.42
N HIS A 53 0.31 -4.50 13.85
CA HIS A 53 0.63 -4.00 15.18
C HIS A 53 0.06 -4.92 16.27
N ASP A 54 -1.22 -5.28 16.18
CA ASP A 54 -1.90 -6.10 17.19
C ASP A 54 -1.30 -7.51 17.25
N VAL A 55 -1.01 -8.12 16.10
CA VAL A 55 -0.33 -9.42 16.02
C VAL A 55 1.07 -9.36 16.65
N LEU A 56 1.82 -8.27 16.42
CA LEU A 56 3.13 -8.10 17.03
C LEU A 56 3.06 -7.85 18.54
N GLN A 57 2.04 -7.13 19.03
CA GLN A 57 1.81 -6.96 20.45
C GLN A 57 1.54 -8.31 21.14
N ASP A 58 0.65 -9.13 20.57
CA ASP A 58 0.37 -10.46 21.10
C ASP A 58 1.63 -11.35 21.07
N ALA A 59 2.43 -11.26 19.99
CA ALA A 59 3.69 -11.98 19.90
C ALA A 59 4.70 -11.56 20.99
N LEU A 60 4.79 -10.26 21.32
CA LEU A 60 5.63 -9.76 22.41
C LEU A 60 5.17 -10.32 23.76
N VAL A 61 3.86 -10.29 24.03
CA VAL A 61 3.28 -10.88 25.24
C VAL A 61 3.65 -12.36 25.33
N TYR A 62 3.50 -13.13 24.26
CA TYR A 62 3.89 -14.53 24.25
C TYR A 62 5.39 -14.75 24.44
N SER A 63 6.24 -13.88 23.87
CA SER A 63 7.69 -13.95 24.03
C SER A 63 8.12 -13.70 25.48
N GLU A 64 7.51 -12.71 26.14
CA GLU A 64 7.72 -12.41 27.56
C GLU A 64 7.30 -13.59 28.44
N HIS A 65 6.12 -14.17 28.19
CA HIS A 65 5.63 -15.34 28.92
C HIS A 65 6.53 -16.57 28.72
N ALA A 66 7.12 -16.73 27.53
CA ALA A 66 8.05 -17.81 27.22
C ALA A 66 9.48 -17.55 27.70
N SER A 67 9.76 -16.39 28.33
CA SER A 67 11.12 -15.93 28.70
C SER A 67 12.11 -15.91 27.54
N LYS A 68 11.61 -15.81 26.29
CA LYS A 68 12.46 -15.60 25.11
C LYS A 68 12.73 -14.10 25.03
N LYS A 69 13.76 -13.65 25.75
CA LYS A 69 14.39 -12.34 25.53
C LYS A 69 15.61 -12.56 24.65
N GLU A 70 15.42 -12.61 23.33
CA GLU A 70 16.45 -12.32 22.33
C GLU A 70 15.81 -11.68 21.10
#